data_AF-A0A9W6NAS4-F1
#
_entry.id   AF-A0A9W6NAS4-F1
#
_cell.length_a   1.000
_cell.length_b   1.000
_cell.length_c   1.000
_cell.angle_alpha   90.00
_cell.angle_beta   90.00
_cell.angle_gamma   90.00
#
_symmetry.space_group_name_H-M   'P 1'
#
loop_
_entity.id
_entity.type
_entity.pdbx_description
1 polymer ?
#
loop_
_entity_poly.entity_id
_entity_poly.type
_entity_poly.pdbx_seq_one_letter_code
_entity_poly.pdbx_strand_id
1 'polypeptide(L)' 'MSSVILSGAAEAPLNLSEPSLDEILADPLVGLILRRDGLTPGVVRVKLDRERQRLARSGHALPRAA' A
#
# COMPACT_ATOMS: atom_id res chain seq x y z
N MET A 1 -33.71 8.14 20.87
CA MET A 1 -32.61 9.06 21.19
C MET A 1 -31.33 8.25 21.26
N SER A 2 -30.44 8.39 20.28
CA SER A 2 -29.00 8.12 20.41
C SER A 2 -28.32 8.50 19.10
N SER A 3 -27.72 9.68 19.08
CA SER A 3 -26.84 10.15 18.00
C SER A 3 -25.42 9.94 18.50
N VAL A 4 -24.66 9.08 17.83
CA VAL A 4 -23.22 8.93 18.07
C VAL A 4 -22.52 9.96 17.19
N ILE A 5 -22.07 11.04 17.81
CA ILE A 5 -21.19 12.02 17.18
C ILE A 5 -19.81 11.36 17.05
N LEU A 6 -19.42 11.00 15.83
CA LEU A 6 -18.04 10.65 15.52
C LEU A 6 -17.21 11.94 15.50
N SER A 7 -16.75 12.33 16.69
CA SER A 7 -15.93 13.50 16.93
C SER A 7 -14.49 13.24 16.50
N GLY A 8 -14.04 13.96 15.47
CA GLY A 8 -12.62 14.30 15.28
C GLY A 8 -11.75 13.25 14.63
N ALA A 9 -11.94 13.00 13.33
CA ALA A 9 -10.79 12.69 12.49
C ALA A 9 -10.03 14.01 12.34
N ALA A 10 -8.93 14.16 13.09
CA ALA A 10 -7.97 15.22 12.86
C ALA A 10 -7.61 15.17 11.37
N GLU A 11 -7.96 16.22 10.63
CA GLU A 11 -7.52 16.42 9.25
C GLU A 11 -5.99 16.49 9.28
N ALA A 12 -5.35 15.34 9.14
CA ALA A 12 -3.95 15.27 8.80
C ALA A 12 -3.81 16.05 7.48
N PRO A 13 -2.85 16.98 7.36
CA PRO A 13 -2.62 17.66 6.10
C PRO A 13 -2.46 16.57 5.04
N LEU A 14 -3.31 16.61 4.01
CA LEU A 14 -3.22 15.71 2.85
C LEU A 14 -1.89 16.01 2.15
N ASN A 15 -0.80 15.45 2.67
CA ASN A 15 0.45 15.35 1.96
C ASN A 15 0.11 14.55 0.70
N LEU A 16 -0.05 15.26 -0.42
CA LEU A 16 -0.36 14.70 -1.75
C LEU A 16 0.77 13.82 -2.32
N SER A 17 1.76 13.50 -1.50
CA SER A 17 2.81 12.53 -1.82
C SER A 17 2.22 11.13 -1.74
N GLU A 18 2.45 10.35 -2.78
CA GLU A 18 2.09 8.94 -2.78
C GLU A 18 2.75 8.25 -1.57
N PRO A 19 1.98 7.58 -0.70
CA PRO A 19 2.55 6.91 0.45
C PRO A 19 3.46 5.78 -0.02
N SER A 20 4.59 5.64 0.65
CA SER A 20 5.49 4.52 0.43
C SER A 20 4.79 3.19 0.75
N LEU A 21 5.29 2.11 0.14
CA LEU A 21 4.79 0.77 0.44
C LEU A 21 4.89 0.44 1.94
N ASP A 22 5.91 0.94 2.62
CA ASP A 22 6.14 0.68 4.03
C ASP A 22 5.12 1.40 4.91
N GLU A 23 4.75 2.63 4.56
CA GLU A 23 3.66 3.36 5.22
C GLU A 23 2.32 2.67 5.01
N ILE A 24 2.03 2.20 3.78
CA ILE A 24 0.81 1.44 3.49
C ILE A 24 0.75 0.15 4.31
N LEU A 25 1.86 -0.61 4.39
CA LEU A 25 1.88 -1.87 5.13
C LEU A 25 1.90 -1.68 6.65
N ALA A 26 2.27 -0.50 7.14
CA ALA A 26 2.19 -0.12 8.54
C ALA A 26 0.78 0.35 8.96
N ASP A 27 -0.12 0.61 8.00
CA ASP A 27 -1.50 1.01 8.28
C ASP A 27 -2.29 -0.14 8.95
N PRO A 28 -2.88 0.08 10.14
CA PRO A 28 -3.72 -0.91 10.82
C PRO A 28 -4.88 -1.46 9.97
N LEU A 29 -5.51 -0.64 9.14
CA LEU A 29 -6.61 -1.06 8.26
C LEU A 29 -6.12 -2.05 7.22
N VAL A 30 -4.95 -1.78 6.63
CA VAL A 30 -4.29 -2.71 5.70
C VAL A 30 -3.95 -4.00 6.43
N GLY A 31 -3.42 -3.91 7.65
CA GLY A 31 -3.17 -5.07 8.50
C GLY A 31 -4.40 -5.95 8.74
N LEU A 32 -5.58 -5.35 8.97
CA LEU A 32 -6.84 -6.10 9.12
C LEU A 32 -7.25 -6.81 7.84
N ILE A 33 -7.11 -6.16 6.68
CA ILE A 33 -7.44 -6.74 5.37
C ILE A 33 -6.51 -7.93 5.07
N LEU A 34 -5.20 -7.74 5.25
CA LEU A 34 -4.23 -8.81 5.03
C LEU A 34 -4.53 -10.03 5.91
N ARG A 35 -4.83 -9.80 7.19
CA ARG A 35 -5.18 -10.89 8.13
C ARG A 35 -6.45 -11.63 7.72
N ARG A 36 -7.49 -10.91 7.29
CA ARG A 36 -8.73 -11.52 6.77
C ARG A 36 -8.42 -12.49 5.62
N ASP A 37 -7.46 -12.13 4.77
CA ASP A 37 -7.09 -12.90 3.59
C ASP A 37 -5.95 -13.90 3.88
N GLY A 38 -5.56 -14.10 5.15
CA GLY A 38 -4.52 -15.04 5.56
C GLY A 38 -3.10 -14.62 5.17
N LEU A 39 -2.88 -13.34 4.89
CA LEU A 39 -1.62 -12.76 4.45
C LEU A 39 -0.89 -12.04 5.59
N THR A 40 0.43 -11.92 5.42
CA THR A 40 1.28 -11.09 6.27
C THR A 40 1.98 -10.02 5.42
N PRO A 41 2.33 -8.86 6.00
CA PRO A 41 3.06 -7.81 5.28
C PRO A 41 4.37 -8.31 4.64
N GLY A 42 5.07 -9.23 5.31
CA GLY A 42 6.29 -9.85 4.79
C GLY A 42 6.05 -10.66 3.51
N VAL A 43 4.97 -11.45 3.45
CA VAL A 43 4.59 -12.21 2.24
C VAL A 43 4.25 -11.28 1.08
N VAL A 44 3.57 -10.17 1.36
CA VAL A 44 3.22 -9.16 0.35
C VAL A 44 4.48 -8.48 -0.20
N ARG A 45 5.41 -8.05 0.67
CA ARG A 45 6.71 -7.49 0.25
C ARG A 45 7.47 -8.44 -0.68
N VAL A 46 7.65 -9.70 -0.27
CA VAL A 46 8.38 -10.69 -1.08
C VAL A 46 7.73 -10.89 -2.44
N LYS A 47 6.39 -10.93 -2.51
CA LYS A 47 5.70 -11.00 -3.80
C LYS A 47 5.97 -9.75 -4.64
N LEU A 48 5.76 -8.55 -4.10
CA LEU A 48 5.99 -7.30 -4.82
C LEU A 48 7.42 -7.17 -5.34
N ASP A 49 8.42 -7.57 -4.55
CA ASP A 49 9.82 -7.53 -4.97
C ASP A 49 10.10 -8.49 -6.13
N ARG A 50 9.51 -9.69 -6.12
CA ARG A 50 9.59 -10.63 -7.24
C ARG A 50 8.95 -10.07 -8.50
N GLU A 51 7.78 -9.43 -8.37
CA GLU A 51 7.07 -8.82 -9.49
C GLU A 51 7.87 -7.65 -10.07
N ARG A 52 8.42 -6.78 -9.22
CA ARG A 52 9.31 -5.68 -9.61
C ARG A 52 10.53 -6.19 -10.36
N GLN A 53 11.16 -7.24 -9.84
CA GLN A 53 12.29 -7.89 -10.52
C GLN A 53 11.88 -8.50 -11.85
N ARG A 54 10.71 -9.15 -11.94
CA ARG A 54 10.20 -9.69 -13.21
C ARG A 54 9.99 -8.57 -14.23
N LEU A 55 9.33 -7.49 -13.82
CA LEU A 55 9.07 -6.33 -14.69
C LEU A 55 10.38 -5.65 -15.12
N ALA A 56 11.35 -5.51 -14.23
CA ALA A 56 12.67 -4.98 -14.58
C ALA A 56 13.39 -5.84 -15.62
N ARG A 57 13.27 -7.18 -15.52
CA ARG A 57 13.83 -8.12 -16.50
C ARG A 57 13.09 -8.11 -17.83
N SER A 58 11.77 -7.90 -17.82
CA SER A 58 10.93 -7.78 -19.02
C SER A 58 11.01 -6.38 -19.67
N GLY A 59 11.40 -5.36 -18.90
CA GLY A 59 11.43 -3.95 -19.30
C GLY A 59 12.65 -3.49 -20.09
N HIS A 60 13.54 -4.41 -20.50
CA HIS A 60 14.59 -4.08 -21.48
C HIS A 60 14.10 -4.11 -22.94
N ALA A 61 12.80 -4.33 -23.18
CA ALA A 61 12.17 -4.33 -24.50
C ALA A 61 11.11 -3.23 -24.68
N LEU A 62 11.34 -2.03 -24.13
CA LEU A 62 10.61 -0.81 -24.51
C LEU A 62 11.64 0.27 -24.88
N PRO A 63 11.82 0.57 -26.18
CA PRO A 63 12.62 1.72 -26.57
C PRO A 63 11.95 2.98 -26.02
N ARG A 64 12.69 3.72 -25.21
CA ARG A 64 12.35 5.10 -24.88
C ARG A 64 12.28 5.86 -26.20
N ALA A 65 11.07 6.19 -26.63
CA ALA A 65 10.87 7.07 -27.78
C ALA A 65 11.62 8.37 -27.51
N ALA A 66 12.61 8.63 -28.36
CA ALA A 66 13.31 9.90 -28.48
C ALA A 66 12.43 10.90 -29.26
#